data_AF-A0A521ULA8-F1
#
_entry.id   AF-A0A521ULA8-F1
#
_cell.length_a   1.000
_cell.length_b   1.000
_cell.length_c   1.000
_cell.angle_alpha   90.00
_cell.angle_beta   90.00
_cell.angle_gamma   90.00
#
_symmetry.space_group_name_H-M   'P 1'
#
loop_
_entity.id
_entity.type
_entity.pdbx_description
1 polymer ?
#
loop_
_entity_poly.entity_id
_entity_poly.type
_entity_poly.pdbx_seq_one_letter_code
_entity_poly.pdbx_strand_id
1 'polypeptide(L)' 'MAPTDFSIKLNNCASNDPCAVCGERTDPQVGPELFLADTWRPICRRCGYKHAPELTGILDAAALRASEKDTF' A
#
# COMPACT_ATOMS: atom_id res chain seq x y z
N MET A 1 0.34 -21.14 1.21
CA MET A 1 -0.51 -20.20 0.44
C MET A 1 -0.06 -18.80 0.78
N ALA A 2 0.17 -17.95 -0.23
CA ALA A 2 0.36 -16.53 0.03
C ALA A 2 -0.99 -15.93 0.49
N PRO A 3 -1.00 -14.98 1.44
CA PRO A 3 -2.23 -14.35 1.87
C PRO A 3 -2.92 -13.62 0.71
N THR A 4 -4.25 -13.74 0.63
CA THR A 4 -5.07 -13.14 -0.45
C THR A 4 -5.94 -11.97 0.02
N ASP A 5 -6.10 -11.78 1.33
CA ASP A 5 -6.90 -10.68 1.87
C ASP A 5 -6.03 -9.47 2.19
N PHE A 6 -6.19 -8.42 1.38
CA PHE A 6 -5.53 -7.13 1.57
C PHE A 6 -6.56 -6.03 1.80
N SER A 7 -6.12 -4.95 2.45
CA SER A 7 -6.95 -3.78 2.72
C SER A 7 -6.13 -2.51 2.60
N ILE A 8 -6.78 -1.44 2.16
CA ILE A 8 -6.19 -0.09 2.22
C ILE A 8 -6.35 0.44 3.65
N LYS A 9 -5.26 0.89 4.26
CA LYS A 9 -5.25 1.53 5.59
C LYS A 9 -4.46 2.84 5.53
N LEU A 10 -4.74 3.75 6.45
CA LEU A 10 -3.98 4.98 6.59
C LEU A 10 -2.69 4.71 7.38
N ASN A 11 -1.54 4.85 6.72
CA ASN A 11 -0.23 4.82 7.35
C ASN A 11 0.19 6.23 7.76
N ASN A 12 0.03 6.55 9.05
CA ASN A 12 0.48 7.83 9.61
C ASN A 12 1.93 7.78 10.12
N CYS A 13 2.52 6.59 10.25
CA CYS A 13 3.86 6.40 10.79
C CYS A 13 4.93 6.20 9.72
N ALA A 14 4.53 5.89 8.48
CA ALA A 14 5.43 5.52 7.39
C ALA A 14 6.46 4.45 7.81
N SER A 15 6.02 3.41 8.54
CA SER A 15 6.93 2.36 9.02
C SER A 15 7.49 1.54 7.86
N ASN A 16 8.81 1.33 7.86
CA ASN A 16 9.54 0.64 6.79
C ASN A 16 9.58 -0.88 6.99
N ASP A 17 8.49 -1.45 7.51
CA ASP A 17 8.40 -2.87 7.81
C ASP A 17 8.53 -3.73 6.54
N PRO A 18 9.10 -4.94 6.64
CA PRO A 18 9.19 -5.85 5.50
C PRO A 18 7.82 -6.20 4.92
N CYS A 19 7.74 -6.32 3.60
CA CYS A 19 6.53 -6.72 2.88
C CYS A 19 6.01 -8.07 3.39
N ALA A 20 4.73 -8.14 3.74
CA ALA A 20 4.12 -9.36 4.28
C ALA A 20 4.12 -10.55 3.32
N VAL A 21 4.30 -10.29 2.00
CA VAL A 21 4.27 -11.32 0.95
C VAL A 21 5.68 -11.75 0.54
N CYS A 22 6.57 -10.82 0.18
CA CYS A 22 7.89 -11.16 -0.35
C CYS A 22 9.04 -10.98 0.65
N GLY A 23 8.80 -10.39 1.82
CA GLY A 23 9.84 -10.13 2.82
C GLY A 23 10.82 -9.01 2.48
N GLU A 24 10.75 -8.44 1.27
CA GLU A 24 11.57 -7.30 0.87
C GLU A 24 11.17 -6.03 1.61
N ARG A 25 12.13 -5.10 1.75
CA ARG A 25 11.88 -3.77 2.32
C ARG A 25 10.80 -3.03 1.53
N THR A 26 9.88 -2.39 2.25
CA THR A 26 8.88 -1.49 1.67
C THR A 26 9.42 -0.06 1.57
N ASP A 27 8.81 0.74 0.69
CA ASP A 27 9.05 2.17 0.58
C ASP A 27 7.76 2.90 1.03
N PRO A 28 7.56 3.03 2.35
CA PRO A 28 6.30 3.49 2.90
C PRO A 28 6.09 4.99 2.65
N GLN A 29 4.85 5.37 2.39
CA GLN A 29 4.43 6.76 2.26
C GLN A 29 3.42 7.12 3.35
N VAL A 30 3.43 8.38 3.80
CA VAL A 30 2.35 8.87 4.67
C VAL A 30 1.06 8.93 3.87
N GLY A 31 -0.01 8.28 4.35
CA GLY A 31 -1.31 8.25 3.69
C GLY A 31 -1.85 6.85 3.44
N PRO A 32 -2.80 6.69 2.51
CA PRO A 32 -3.37 5.38 2.18
C PRO A 32 -2.30 4.44 1.60
N GLU A 33 -2.16 3.25 2.19
CA GLU A 33 -1.27 2.20 1.72
C GLU A 33 -1.92 0.81 1.85
N LEU A 34 -1.30 -0.18 1.21
CA LEU A 34 -1.81 -1.54 1.18
C LEU A 34 -1.21 -2.39 2.32
N PHE A 35 -2.06 -3.05 3.08
CA PHE A 35 -1.71 -3.92 4.19
C PHE A 35 -2.40 -5.27 4.07
N LEU A 36 -1.85 -6.28 4.75
CA LEU A 36 -2.58 -7.53 4.99
C LEU A 36 -3.83 -7.24 5.84
N ALA A 37 -5.02 -7.69 5.42
CA ALA A 37 -6.32 -7.22 5.91
C ALA A 37 -6.43 -7.16 7.44
N ASP A 38 -6.04 -8.23 8.12
CA ASP A 38 -6.20 -8.35 9.58
C ASP A 38 -4.98 -7.87 10.39
N THR A 39 -3.97 -7.27 9.75
CA THR A 39 -2.74 -6.83 10.41
C THR A 39 -2.25 -5.46 9.93
N TRP A 40 -1.22 -4.90 10.57
CA TRP A 40 -0.52 -3.71 10.09
C TRP A 40 0.76 -4.04 9.31
N ARG A 41 0.86 -5.25 8.75
CA ARG A 41 2.02 -5.62 7.92
C ARG A 41 1.86 -5.06 6.50
N PRO A 42 2.79 -4.21 6.02
CA PRO A 42 2.64 -3.54 4.74
C PRO A 42 2.85 -4.49 3.57
N ILE A 43 2.33 -4.11 2.41
CA ILE A 43 2.48 -4.82 1.14
C ILE A 43 3.18 -3.89 0.16
N CYS A 44 4.32 -4.32 -0.40
CA CYS A 44 5.02 -3.53 -1.40
C CYS A 44 4.19 -3.43 -2.70
N ARG A 45 4.37 -2.33 -3.44
CA ARG A 45 3.73 -2.07 -4.76
C ARG A 45 3.73 -3.28 -5.68
N ARG A 46 4.88 -3.96 -5.83
CA ARG A 46 5.02 -5.13 -6.71
C ARG A 46 4.09 -6.27 -6.29
N CYS A 47 4.02 -6.57 -5.00
CA CYS A 47 3.11 -7.59 -4.48
C CYS A 47 1.65 -7.12 -4.56
N GLY A 48 1.39 -5.83 -4.34
CA GLY A 48 0.08 -5.20 -4.54
C GLY A 48 -0.45 -5.45 -5.95
N TYR A 49 0.28 -5.07 -7.00
CA TYR A 49 -0.17 -5.30 -8.39
C TYR A 49 -0.35 -6.78 -8.73
N LYS A 50 0.47 -7.66 -8.16
CA LYS A 50 0.39 -9.10 -8.44
C LYS A 50 -0.83 -9.77 -7.81
N HIS A 51 -1.22 -9.34 -6.62
CA HIS A 51 -2.19 -10.07 -5.79
C HIS A 51 -3.49 -9.28 -5.53
N ALA A 52 -3.46 -7.95 -5.60
CA ALA A 52 -4.63 -7.07 -5.53
C ALA A 52 -4.48 -5.84 -6.45
N PRO A 53 -4.50 -6.04 -7.79
CA PRO A 53 -4.34 -4.96 -8.75
C PRO A 53 -5.38 -3.85 -8.60
N GLU A 54 -6.64 -4.19 -8.28
CA GLU A 54 -7.73 -3.22 -8.09
C GLU A 54 -7.47 -2.24 -6.95
N LEU A 55 -7.06 -2.76 -5.79
CA LEU A 55 -6.72 -1.92 -4.63
C LEU A 55 -5.50 -1.06 -4.91
N THR A 56 -4.51 -1.62 -5.61
CA THR A 56 -3.29 -0.88 -5.99
C THR A 56 -3.62 0.24 -6.98
N GLY A 57 -4.52 0.01 -7.93
CA GLY A 57 -4.99 1.03 -8.87
C GLY A 57 -5.77 2.17 -8.19
N ILE A 58 -6.53 1.88 -7.13
CA ILE A 58 -7.17 2.92 -6.31
C ILE A 58 -6.12 3.83 -5.65
N LEU A 59 -5.04 3.25 -5.13
CA LEU A 59 -3.93 4.01 -4.53
C LEU A 59 -3.24 4.91 -5.57
N ASP A 60 -3.05 4.41 -6.79
CA ASP A 60 -2.50 5.20 -7.90
C ASP A 60 -3.38 6.39 -8.25
N ALA A 61 -4.69 6.16 -8.40
CA ALA A 61 -5.64 7.20 -8.71
C ALA A 61 -5.71 8.25 -7.58
N ALA A 62 -5.60 7.82 -6.33
CA ALA A 62 -5.56 8.71 -5.18
C ALA A 62 -4.29 9.57 -5.15
N ALA A 63 -3.12 8.99 -5.45
CA ALA A 63 -1.86 9.71 -5.50
C ALA A 63 -1.84 10.78 -6.60
N LEU A 64 -2.38 10.48 -7.79
CA LEU A 64 -2.50 11.45 -8.88
C LEU A 64 -3.35 12.67 -8.47
N ARG A 65 -4.48 12.43 -7.78
CA ARG A 65 -5.38 13.50 -7.32
C ARG A 65 -4.82 14.34 -6.17
N ALA A 66 -3.94 13.76 -5.34
CA ALA A 66 -3.28 14.49 -4.27
C ALA A 66 -2.32 15.53 -4.86
N SER A 67 -1.54 15.16 -5.88
CA SER A 67 -0.62 16.06 -6.57
C SER A 67 -1.29 17.27 -7.23
N GLU A 68 -2.55 17.15 -7.64
CA GLU A 68 -3.33 18.25 -8.22
C GLU A 68 -3.77 19.30 -7.18
N LYS A 69 -3.89 18.91 -5.91
CA LYS A 69 -4.39 19.79 -4.83
C LYS A 69 -3.33 20.67 -4.19
N ASP A 70 -2.05 20.37 -4.37
CA ASP A 70 -0.92 21.14 -3.83
C ASP A 70 -0.49 22.34 -4.72
N THR A 71 -1.26 22.66 -5.76
CA THR A 71 -0.93 23.73 -6.76
C THR A 71 -1.73 25.04 -6.57
N PHE A 72 -2.30 25.32 -5.39
CA PHE A 72 -3.03 26.57 -5.14
C PHE A 72 -2.68 27.24 -3.81
#